data_AF-A0A6M3X9H2-F1
#
_entry.id   AF-A0A6M3X9H2-F1
#
_cell.length_a   1.000
_cell.length_b   1.000
_cell.length_c   1.000
_cell.angle_alpha   90.00
_cell.angle_beta   90.00
_cell.angle_gamma   90.00
#
_symmetry.space_group_name_H-M   'P 1'
#
loop_
_entity.id
_entity.type
_entity.pdbx_description
1 polymer ?
#
loop_
_entity_poly.entity_id
_entity_poly.type
_entity_poly.pdbx_seq_one_letter_code
_entity_poly.pdbx_strand_id
1 'polypeptide(L)' 'MSFWSHNPELLDELTIKFLPEDWKNRVESGEIKLGDVPEKTRDKAMMESVSDYWDGLADAPRT' A
#
# COMPACT_ATOMS: atom_id res chain seq x y z
N MET A 1 -17.98 -5.68 6.22
CA MET A 1 -16.55 -5.48 6.58
C MET A 1 -15.71 -5.85 5.38
N SER A 2 -14.65 -5.08 5.06
CA SER A 2 -13.80 -5.31 3.89
C SER A 2 -12.65 -6.28 4.22
N PHE A 3 -11.98 -6.83 3.19
CA PHE A 3 -10.77 -7.64 3.37
C PHE A 3 -9.67 -6.87 4.13
N TRP A 4 -9.53 -5.58 3.82
CA TRP A 4 -8.54 -4.68 4.41
C TRP A 4 -8.78 -4.35 5.88
N SER A 5 -10.03 -4.35 6.36
CA SER A 5 -10.30 -4.17 7.78
C SER A 5 -9.83 -5.35 8.65
N HIS A 6 -9.59 -6.51 8.03
CA HIS A 6 -9.02 -7.69 8.70
C HIS A 6 -7.51 -7.82 8.49
N ASN A 7 -6.94 -7.08 7.54
CA ASN A 7 -5.52 -7.10 7.19
C ASN A 7 -4.96 -5.67 7.05
N PRO A 8 -5.03 -4.85 8.11
CA PRO A 8 -4.57 -3.46 8.05
C PRO A 8 -3.05 -3.35 7.83
N GLU A 9 -2.27 -4.24 8.44
CA GLU A 9 -0.80 -4.27 8.31
C GLU A 9 -0.38 -4.55 6.85
N LEU A 10 -1.05 -5.48 6.18
CA LEU A 10 -0.79 -5.79 4.77
C LEU A 10 -1.12 -4.60 3.87
N LEU A 11 -2.23 -3.89 4.15
CA LEU A 11 -2.60 -2.69 3.39
C LEU A 11 -1.53 -1.60 3.52
N ASP A 12 -1.01 -1.39 4.73
CA ASP A 12 0.04 -0.41 5.00
C ASP A 12 1.34 -0.78 4.26
N GLU A 13 1.76 -2.06 4.31
CA GLU A 13 2.94 -2.55 3.59
C GLU A 13 2.82 -2.36 2.07
N LEU A 14 1.66 -2.71 1.51
CA LEU A 14 1.38 -2.54 0.08
C LEU A 14 1.37 -1.06 -0.30
N THR A 15 0.76 -0.22 0.53
CA THR A 15 0.73 1.24 0.29
C THR A 15 2.14 1.83 0.33
N ILE A 16 2.99 1.43 1.28
CA ILE A 16 4.38 1.91 1.37
C ILE A 16 5.19 1.53 0.13
N LYS A 17 5.01 0.32 -0.42
CA LYS A 17 5.72 -0.12 -1.63
C LYS A 17 5.41 0.74 -2.86
N PHE A 18 4.19 1.26 -2.95
CA PHE A 18 3.70 2.09 -4.06
C PHE A 18 3.82 3.59 -3.80
N LEU A 19 4.35 4.01 -2.64
CA LEU A 19 4.66 5.41 -2.41
C LEU A 19 5.79 5.88 -3.34
N PRO A 20 5.79 7.16 -3.74
CA PRO A 20 6.94 7.76 -4.42
C PRO A 20 8.23 7.56 -3.60
N GLU A 21 9.37 7.35 -4.26
CA GLU A 21 10.66 7.04 -3.61
C GLU A 21 11.00 8.02 -2.46
N ASP A 22 10.76 9.32 -2.67
CA ASP A 22 11.00 10.34 -1.65
C ASP A 22 10.20 10.11 -0.36
N TRP A 23 8.95 9.67 -0.48
CA TRP A 23 8.09 9.39 0.67
C TRP A 23 8.37 8.00 1.25
N LYS A 24 8.55 7.00 0.38
CA LYS A 24 8.87 5.64 0.76
C LYS A 24 10.14 5.58 1.62
N ASN A 25 11.22 6.22 1.16
CA ASN A 25 12.49 6.25 1.89
C ASN A 25 12.35 6.88 3.29
N ARG A 26 11.52 7.92 3.42
CA ARG A 26 11.28 8.61 4.70
C ARG A 26 10.39 7.81 5.65
N VAL A 27 9.43 7.04 5.10
CA VAL A 27 8.61 6.12 5.89
C VAL A 27 9.42 4.91 6.33
N GLU A 28 10.21 4.31 5.43
CA GLU A 28 11.07 3.16 5.73
C GLU A 28 12.23 3.50 6.67
N SER A 29 12.77 4.73 6.59
CA SER A 29 13.78 5.23 7.54
C SER A 29 13.20 5.55 8.92
N GLY A 30 11.87 5.58 9.06
CA GLY A 30 11.18 5.99 10.29
C GLY A 30 11.24 7.50 10.56
N GLU A 31 11.63 8.31 9.57
CA GLU A 31 11.63 9.78 9.68
C GLU A 31 10.21 10.33 9.80
N ILE A 32 9.26 9.70 9.11
CA ILE A 32 7.84 10.05 9.10
C ILE A 32 6.98 8.80 9.19
N LYS A 33 5.74 8.93 9.65
CA LYS A 33 4.74 7.85 9.62
C LYS A 33 3.97 7.88 8.31
N LEU A 34 3.37 6.74 7.96
CA LEU A 34 2.47 6.64 6.79
C LEU A 34 1.33 7.67 6.83
N GLY A 35 0.86 8.01 8.03
CA GLY A 35 -0.17 9.05 8.24
C GLY A 35 0.30 10.48 8.02
N ASP A 36 1.62 10.72 8.00
CA ASP A 36 2.21 12.04 7.73
C ASP A 36 2.34 12.32 6.22
N VAL A 37 2.22 11.26 5.40
CA VAL A 37 2.21 11.39 3.94
C VAL A 37 0.91 12.11 3.52
N PRO A 38 0.98 13.08 2.58
CA PRO A 38 -0.21 13.74 2.06
C PRO A 38 -1.27 12.72 1.63
N GLU A 39 -2.50 12.92 2.11
CA GLU A 39 -3.63 11.99 1.90
C GLU A 39 -3.81 11.63 0.43
N LYS A 40 -3.73 12.60 -0.48
CA LYS A 40 -3.81 12.36 -1.93
C LYS A 40 -2.74 11.40 -2.46
N THR A 41 -1.52 11.50 -1.95
CA THR A 41 -0.39 10.65 -2.36
C THR A 41 -0.58 9.25 -1.79
N ARG A 42 -0.92 9.17 -0.50
CA ARG A 42 -1.18 7.90 0.18
C ARG A 42 -2.35 7.15 -0.45
N ASP A 43 -3.46 7.82 -0.71
CA ASP A 43 -4.66 7.20 -1.27
C ASP A 43 -4.42 6.72 -2.71
N LYS A 44 -3.63 7.46 -3.50
CA LYS A 44 -3.21 7.01 -4.83
C LYS A 44 -2.36 5.74 -4.77
N ALA A 45 -1.33 5.73 -3.91
CA ALA A 45 -0.49 4.56 -3.70
C ALA A 45 -1.28 3.37 -3.16
N MET A 46 -2.25 3.61 -2.27
CA MET A 46 -3.15 2.58 -1.75
C MET A 46 -4.03 2.00 -2.86
N MET A 47 -4.61 2.83 -3.74
CA MET A 47 -5.44 2.32 -4.84
C MET A 47 -4.63 1.48 -5.84
N GLU A 48 -3.44 1.96 -6.22
CA GLU A 48 -2.55 1.23 -7.15
C GLU A 48 -2.08 -0.09 -6.54
N SER A 49 -1.68 -0.09 -5.26
CA SER A 49 -1.22 -1.30 -4.57
C SER A 49 -2.31 -2.35 -4.38
N VAL A 50 -3.53 -1.90 -4.09
CA VAL A 50 -4.71 -2.77 -3.98
C VAL A 50 -5.03 -3.39 -5.34
N SER A 51 -4.99 -2.60 -6.43
CA SER A 51 -5.22 -3.12 -7.79
C SER A 51 -4.19 -4.19 -8.14
N ASP A 52 -2.90 -3.88 -7.99
CA ASP A 52 -1.80 -4.80 -8.30
C ASP A 52 -1.88 -6.11 -7.49
N TYR A 53 -2.23 -6.01 -6.20
CA TYR A 53 -2.44 -7.18 -5.36
C TYR A 53 -3.55 -8.10 -5.87
N TRP A 54 -4.69 -7.52 -6.26
CA TRP A 54 -5.81 -8.31 -6.79
C TRP A 54 -5.53 -8.84 -8.20
N ASP A 55 -4.85 -8.07 -9.04
CA ASP A 55 -4.45 -8.49 -10.37
C ASP A 55 -3.46 -9.67 -10.28
N GLY A 56 -2.47 -9.60 -9.39
CA GLY A 56 -1.54 -10.71 -9.13
C GLY A 56 -2.20 -11.96 -8.55
N LEU A 57 -3.27 -11.81 -7.76
CA LEU A 57 -4.08 -12.94 -7.30
C LEU A 57 -4.99 -13.51 -8.39
N ALA A 58 -5.47 -12.69 -9.32
CA ALA A 58 -6.28 -13.13 -10.44
C ALA A 58 -5.45 -13.90 -11.48
N ASP A 59 -4.18 -13.50 -11.66
CA ASP A 59 -3.21 -14.16 -12.55
C ASP A 59 -2.52 -15.37 -11.92
N ALA A 60 -2.69 -15.63 -10.62
CA ALA A 60 -2.21 -16.85 -10.00
C ALA A 60 -2.94 -18.05 -10.65
N PRO A 61 -2.21 -19.04 -11.21
CA PRO A 61 -2.84 -20.19 -11.84
C PRO A 61 -3.74 -20.87 -10.83
N ARG A 62 -5.05 -20.91 -11.11
CA ARG A 62 -6.03 -21.68 -10.35
C ARG A 62 -5.60 -23.14 -10.39
N THR A 63 -4.92 -23.60 -9.35
CA THR A 63 -4.63 -25.01 -9.10
C THR A 63 -5.87 -25.76 -8.62
#